data_AF-A0A9Q3X8B1-F1
#
_entry.id   AF-A0A9Q3X8B1-F1
#
_cell.length_a   1.000
_cell.length_b   1.000
_cell.length_c   1.000
_cell.angle_alpha   90.00
_cell.angle_beta   90.00
_cell.angle_gamma   90.00
#
_symmetry.space_group_name_H-M   'P 1'
#
loop_
_entity.id
_entity.type
_entity.pdbx_description
1 polymer ?
#
loop_
_entity_poly.entity_id
_entity_poly.type
_entity_poly.pdbx_seq_one_letter_code
_entity_poly.pdbx_strand_id
1 'polypeptide(L)'
;MPSEPALLLRHHRPFIAFWLARIFTASGFQMLTVAIGWNLYQLTGNVLDLGLVGLVEFVPRVLFMLHTGHVADRYERRKVAAICQTVQALIALSLAIGGLTGSVTREMIFILAFLLGAARSFEMPTTQAMLPSIVPSTLFPRAVASSQSAQQLATIVAPALGGLLYAFGSVWVYGPTVVLYLIACVLTLNLPARQTPLNKGKATLDSLLAGIRFIRSRQDILGAISLDLFAVLLGGATALLPVFAKDILLTGAWGLGLLRSAPAVGALLMSLWLARFSVGRRGGLSYTHLTRAAGVLV
;
A
#
# COMPACT_ATOMS: atom_id res chain seq x y z
N MET A 1 -31.91 -20.40 15.13
CA MET A 1 -30.52 -19.95 15.28
C MET A 1 -30.55 -18.53 15.82
N PRO A 2 -30.12 -18.26 17.06
CA PRO A 2 -30.21 -16.93 17.62
C PRO A 2 -29.25 -16.01 16.86
N SER A 3 -29.79 -14.90 16.36
CA SER A 3 -29.05 -13.81 15.75
C SER A 3 -28.09 -13.21 16.77
N GLU A 4 -26.81 -13.59 16.69
CA GLU A 4 -25.77 -12.86 17.41
C GLU A 4 -25.89 -11.38 17.04
N PRO A 5 -25.93 -10.46 18.01
CA PRO A 5 -26.01 -9.04 17.73
C PRO A 5 -24.84 -8.71 16.81
N ALA A 6 -25.13 -8.09 15.66
CA ALA A 6 -24.12 -7.72 14.69
C ALA A 6 -23.09 -6.82 15.37
N LEU A 7 -22.02 -7.43 15.91
CA LEU A 7 -20.95 -6.73 16.59
C LEU A 7 -20.36 -5.76 15.58
N LEU A 8 -20.73 -4.50 15.75
CA LEU A 8 -20.28 -3.43 14.89
C LEU A 8 -18.76 -3.44 14.95
N LEU A 9 -18.12 -3.38 13.78
CA LEU A 9 -16.66 -3.34 13.63
C LEU A 9 -16.00 -2.31 14.58
N ARG A 10 -16.74 -1.23 14.88
CA ARG A 10 -16.40 -0.14 15.82
C ARG A 10 -16.29 -0.54 17.30
N HIS A 11 -16.77 -1.71 17.71
CA HIS A 11 -16.64 -2.19 19.10
C HIS A 11 -15.44 -3.14 19.25
N HIS A 12 -14.82 -3.56 18.15
CA HIS A 12 -13.71 -4.49 18.17
C HIS A 12 -12.39 -3.72 18.37
N ARG A 13 -12.02 -3.46 19.64
CA ARG A 13 -10.83 -2.67 20.03
C ARG A 13 -9.54 -3.09 19.29
N PRO A 14 -9.21 -4.38 19.13
CA PRO A 14 -8.03 -4.80 18.38
C PRO A 14 -8.05 -4.38 16.90
N PHE A 15 -9.24 -4.39 16.28
CA PHE A 15 -9.38 -3.95 14.90
C PHE A 15 -9.17 -2.43 14.79
N ILE A 16 -9.72 -1.63 15.71
CA ILE A 16 -9.53 -0.18 15.71
C ILE A 16 -8.06 0.18 15.90
N ALA A 17 -7.38 -0.46 16.86
CA ALA A 17 -5.94 -0.23 17.07
C ALA A 17 -5.12 -0.55 15.81
N PHE A 18 -5.42 -1.69 15.16
CA PHE A 18 -4.80 -2.06 13.88
C PHE A 18 -5.12 -1.07 12.76
N TRP A 19 -6.37 -0.63 12.67
CA TRP A 19 -6.86 0.30 11.66
C TRP A 19 -6.19 1.68 11.79
N LEU A 20 -6.09 2.20 13.02
CA LEU A 20 -5.38 3.44 13.32
C LEU A 20 -3.88 3.32 13.06
N ALA A 21 -3.24 2.22 13.47
CA ALA A 21 -1.83 1.98 13.19
C ALA A 21 -1.54 2.00 11.68
N ARG A 22 -2.38 1.33 10.88
CA ARG A 22 -2.26 1.36 9.41
C ARG A 22 -2.37 2.77 8.83
N ILE A 23 -3.36 3.55 9.29
CA ILE A 23 -3.54 4.93 8.84
C ILE A 23 -2.31 5.76 9.17
N PHE A 24 -1.84 5.72 10.42
CA PHE A 24 -0.69 6.53 10.83
C PHE A 24 0.58 6.16 10.09
N THR A 25 0.87 4.87 9.89
CA THR A 25 2.00 4.46 9.06
C THR A 25 1.83 4.95 7.61
N ALA A 26 0.66 4.73 7.00
CA ALA A 26 0.43 5.12 5.62
C ALA A 26 0.52 6.64 5.42
N SER A 27 -0.08 7.41 6.32
CA SER A 27 0.02 8.86 6.32
C SER A 27 1.46 9.33 6.52
N GLY A 28 2.18 8.76 7.49
CA GLY A 28 3.59 9.06 7.73
C GLY A 28 4.44 8.81 6.49
N PHE A 29 4.25 7.67 5.82
CA PHE A 29 4.97 7.31 4.60
C PHE A 29 4.72 8.33 3.49
N GLN A 30 3.46 8.66 3.23
CA GLN A 30 3.08 9.60 2.18
C GLN A 30 3.61 11.02 2.43
N MET A 31 3.53 11.50 3.67
CA MET A 31 4.10 12.80 4.06
C MET A 31 5.62 12.80 3.90
N LEU A 32 6.29 11.73 4.33
CA LEU A 32 7.74 11.60 4.29
C LEU A 32 8.26 11.57 2.85
N THR A 33 7.62 10.79 1.96
CA THR A 33 8.00 10.72 0.55
C THR A 33 7.89 12.08 -0.14
N VAL A 34 6.81 12.84 0.12
CA VAL A 34 6.65 14.21 -0.42
C VAL A 34 7.76 15.13 0.11
N ALA A 35 8.00 15.13 1.42
CA ALA A 35 9.00 16.00 2.02
C ALA A 35 10.43 15.65 1.59
N ILE A 36 10.77 14.36 1.46
CA ILE A 36 12.06 13.90 0.94
C ILE A 36 12.26 14.41 -0.49
N GLY A 37 11.25 14.22 -1.35
CA GLY A 37 11.33 14.68 -2.74
C GLY A 37 11.56 16.19 -2.82
N TRP A 38 10.77 16.97 -2.09
CA TRP A 38 10.92 18.43 -2.10
C TRP A 38 12.25 18.90 -1.51
N ASN A 39 12.70 18.30 -0.40
CA ASN A 39 13.97 18.66 0.23
C ASN A 39 15.16 18.37 -0.68
N LEU A 40 15.16 17.21 -1.34
CA LEU A 40 16.20 16.86 -2.31
C LEU A 40 16.22 17.83 -3.49
N TYR A 41 15.06 18.19 -4.02
CA TYR A 41 14.98 19.15 -5.12
C TYR A 41 15.51 20.53 -4.73
N GLN A 42 15.22 21.00 -3.52
CA GLN A 42 15.79 22.25 -3.01
C GLN A 42 17.32 22.18 -2.86
N LEU A 43 17.87 21.02 -2.50
CA LEU A 43 19.31 20.83 -2.33
C LEU A 43 20.07 20.72 -3.66
N THR A 44 19.52 20.01 -4.66
CA THR A 44 20.26 19.71 -5.90
C THR A 44 19.77 20.47 -7.13
N GLY A 45 18.54 20.96 -7.13
CA GLY A 45 17.88 21.59 -8.29
C GLY A 45 17.64 20.65 -9.47
N ASN A 46 17.94 19.35 -9.33
CA ASN A 46 17.96 18.40 -10.44
C ASN A 46 16.77 17.43 -10.40
N VAL A 47 15.99 17.39 -11.48
CA VAL A 47 14.83 16.50 -11.62
C VAL A 47 15.24 15.03 -11.70
N LEU A 48 16.44 14.72 -12.20
CA LEU A 48 16.93 13.34 -12.28
C LEU A 48 17.09 12.71 -10.88
N ASP A 49 17.48 13.51 -9.88
CA ASP A 49 17.64 13.03 -8.51
C ASP A 49 16.33 12.57 -7.89
N LEU A 50 15.21 13.21 -8.25
CA LEU A 50 13.87 12.78 -7.85
C LEU A 50 13.52 11.41 -8.42
N GLY A 51 13.87 11.17 -9.70
CA GLY A 51 13.71 9.86 -10.34
C GLY A 51 14.57 8.79 -9.66
N LEU A 52 15.81 9.14 -9.30
CA LEU A 52 16.72 8.25 -8.58
C LEU A 52 16.20 7.89 -7.19
N VAL A 53 15.57 8.81 -6.44
CA VAL A 53 14.96 8.48 -5.15
C VAL A 53 13.91 7.39 -5.30
N GLY A 54 13.01 7.54 -6.28
CA GLY A 54 11.99 6.53 -6.55
C GLY A 54 12.60 5.16 -6.88
N LEU A 55 13.69 5.13 -7.67
CA LEU A 55 14.43 3.91 -7.96
C LEU A 55 15.07 3.32 -6.71
N VAL A 56 15.73 4.13 -5.89
CA VAL A 56 16.40 3.72 -4.65
C VAL A 56 15.40 3.18 -3.62
N GLU A 57 14.19 3.74 -3.53
CA GLU A 57 13.11 3.18 -2.70
C GLU A 57 12.56 1.85 -3.25
N PHE A 58 12.63 1.64 -4.56
CA PHE A 58 12.12 0.44 -5.23
C PHE A 58 13.11 -0.73 -5.18
N VAL A 59 14.41 -0.48 -5.29
CA VAL A 59 15.48 -1.50 -5.28
C VAL A 59 15.36 -2.49 -4.11
N PRO A 60 15.19 -2.06 -2.83
CA PRO A 60 15.01 -2.97 -1.71
C PRO A 60 13.80 -3.91 -1.86
N ARG A 61 12.73 -3.45 -2.51
CA ARG A 61 11.51 -4.25 -2.69
C ARG A 61 11.77 -5.44 -3.59
N VAL A 62 12.56 -5.26 -4.64
CA VAL A 62 12.97 -6.33 -5.57
C VAL A 62 13.99 -7.25 -4.90
N LEU A 63 15.04 -6.68 -4.30
CA LEU A 63 16.11 -7.45 -3.65
C LEU A 63 15.58 -8.35 -2.53
N PHE A 64 14.63 -7.84 -1.73
CA PHE A 64 14.09 -8.57 -0.59
C PHE A 64 12.76 -9.27 -0.88
N MET A 65 12.26 -9.29 -2.12
CA MET A 65 10.93 -9.86 -2.44
C MET A 65 10.74 -11.31 -1.94
N LEU A 66 11.76 -12.16 -2.09
CA LEU A 66 11.72 -13.55 -1.60
C LEU A 66 11.88 -13.63 -0.08
N HIS A 67 12.66 -12.73 0.51
CA HIS A 67 12.99 -12.73 1.94
C HIS A 67 11.85 -12.16 2.80
N THR A 68 11.13 -11.15 2.31
CA THR A 68 10.05 -10.48 3.05
C THR A 68 8.90 -11.43 3.35
N GLY A 69 8.54 -12.31 2.41
CA GLY A 69 7.54 -13.36 2.62
C GLY A 69 7.96 -14.38 3.67
N HIS A 70 9.22 -14.84 3.61
CA HIS A 70 9.76 -15.76 4.61
C HIS A 70 9.75 -15.17 6.02
N VAL A 71 10.12 -13.89 6.14
CA VAL A 71 10.13 -13.19 7.43
C VAL A 71 8.71 -13.00 7.97
N ALA A 72 7.75 -12.61 7.12
CA ALA A 72 6.35 -12.42 7.51
C ALA A 72 5.65 -13.72 7.96
N ASP A 73 6.16 -14.88 7.53
CA ASP A 73 5.60 -16.18 7.90
C ASP A 73 6.28 -16.84 9.12
N ARG A 74 7.59 -16.65 9.30
CA ARG A 74 8.33 -17.29 10.41
C ARG A 74 8.39 -16.47 11.69
N TYR A 75 8.40 -15.15 11.59
CA TYR A 75 8.55 -14.30 12.76
C TYR A 75 7.20 -13.79 13.25
N GLU A 76 7.17 -13.35 14.51
CA GLU A 76 5.98 -12.73 15.08
C GLU A 76 5.68 -11.42 14.32
N ARG A 77 4.64 -11.44 13.48
CA ARG A 77 4.27 -10.34 12.56
C ARG A 77 4.19 -8.99 13.25
N ARG A 78 3.65 -8.95 14.47
CA ARG A 78 3.56 -7.74 15.30
C ARG A 78 4.94 -7.11 15.56
N LYS A 79 5.94 -7.92 15.92
CA LYS A 79 7.29 -7.44 16.19
C LYS A 79 7.97 -6.96 14.91
N VAL A 80 7.81 -7.68 13.81
CA VAL A 80 8.35 -7.27 12.50
C VAL A 80 7.78 -5.92 12.08
N ALA A 81 6.46 -5.75 12.14
CA ALA A 81 5.81 -4.47 11.82
C ALA A 81 6.27 -3.32 12.74
N ALA A 82 6.37 -3.57 14.05
CA ALA A 82 6.85 -2.58 15.01
C ALA A 82 8.32 -2.18 14.77
N ILE A 83 9.19 -3.12 14.40
CA ILE A 83 10.58 -2.84 14.02
C ILE A 83 10.60 -1.94 12.77
N CYS A 84 9.83 -2.27 11.74
CA CYS A 84 9.74 -1.44 10.52
C CYS A 84 9.26 -0.02 10.85
N GLN A 85 8.22 0.12 11.67
CA GLN A 85 7.69 1.42 12.09
C GLN A 85 8.72 2.21 12.93
N THR A 86 9.50 1.52 13.76
CA THR A 86 10.59 2.15 14.53
C THR A 86 11.70 2.64 13.61
N VAL A 87 12.11 1.84 12.61
CA VAL A 87 13.09 2.26 11.60
C VAL A 87 12.58 3.48 10.82
N GLN A 88 11.32 3.48 10.42
CA GLN A 88 10.69 4.63 9.75
C GLN A 88 10.65 5.88 10.65
N ALA A 89 10.36 5.72 11.95
CA ALA A 89 10.44 6.81 12.91
C ALA A 89 11.87 7.36 13.03
N LEU A 90 12.88 6.49 13.08
CA LEU A 90 14.29 6.91 13.12
C LEU A 90 14.74 7.64 11.85
N ILE A 91 14.26 7.21 10.68
CA ILE A 91 14.51 7.91 9.41
C ILE A 91 13.90 9.31 9.46
N ALA A 92 12.62 9.42 9.84
CA ALA A 92 11.94 10.71 9.95
C ALA A 92 12.62 11.61 11.00
N LEU A 93 13.08 11.04 12.12
CA LEU A 93 13.80 11.78 13.16
C LEU A 93 15.16 12.27 12.67
N SER A 94 15.89 11.44 11.92
CA SER A 94 17.18 11.82 11.33
C SER A 94 17.03 12.99 10.36
N LEU A 95 15.96 13.00 9.56
CA LEU A 95 15.62 14.11 8.67
C LEU A 95 15.14 15.34 9.43
N ALA A 96 14.39 15.18 10.52
CA ALA A 96 13.96 16.28 11.37
C ALA A 96 15.16 16.99 12.01
N ILE A 97 16.09 16.22 12.59
CA ILE A 97 17.32 16.75 13.19
C ILE A 97 18.18 17.40 12.12
N GLY A 98 18.43 16.71 11.00
CA GLY A 98 19.20 17.26 9.89
C GLY A 98 18.59 18.55 9.32
N GLY A 99 17.26 18.64 9.28
CA GLY A 99 16.54 19.84 8.85
C GLY A 99 16.69 21.02 9.81
N LEU A 100 16.79 20.76 11.12
CA LEU A 100 17.08 21.78 12.14
C LEU A 100 18.53 22.27 12.10
N THR A 101 19.47 21.35 11.89
CA THR A 101 20.92 21.66 11.87
C THR A 101 21.40 22.14 10.50
N GLY A 102 20.58 22.03 9.45
CA GLY A 102 20.97 22.32 8.07
C GLY A 102 21.98 21.32 7.50
N SER A 103 22.14 20.14 8.13
CA SER A 103 23.14 19.13 7.75
C SER A 103 22.60 18.05 6.81
N VAL A 104 21.41 18.24 6.23
CA VAL A 104 20.85 17.29 5.25
C VAL A 104 21.65 17.36 3.95
N THR A 105 22.24 16.24 3.56
CA THR A 105 22.96 16.11 2.28
C THR A 105 22.19 15.21 1.32
N ARG A 106 22.47 15.38 0.02
CA ARG A 106 21.95 14.53 -1.06
C ARG A 106 22.16 13.04 -0.76
N GLU A 107 23.34 12.69 -0.25
CA GLU A 107 23.76 11.31 -0.06
C GLU A 107 23.04 10.68 1.13
N MET A 108 22.83 11.47 2.19
CA MET A 108 22.00 11.09 3.32
C MET A 108 20.56 10.80 2.89
N ILE A 109 19.97 11.61 2.00
CA ILE A 109 18.63 11.38 1.49
C ILE A 109 18.53 10.05 0.74
N PHE A 110 19.50 9.72 -0.13
CA PHE A 110 19.48 8.44 -0.84
C PHE A 110 19.59 7.24 0.11
N ILE A 111 20.47 7.30 1.10
CA ILE A 111 20.62 6.23 2.10
C ILE A 111 19.30 6.06 2.88
N LEU A 112 18.70 7.15 3.32
CA LEU A 112 17.45 7.13 4.08
C LEU A 112 16.26 6.66 3.23
N ALA A 113 16.19 7.04 1.96
CA ALA A 113 15.20 6.55 1.00
C ALA A 113 15.35 5.03 0.78
N PHE A 114 16.57 4.53 0.66
CA PHE A 114 16.82 3.09 0.58
C PHE A 114 16.31 2.35 1.82
N LEU A 115 16.64 2.86 3.01
CA LEU A 115 16.18 2.28 4.28
C LEU A 115 14.67 2.36 4.44
N LEU A 116 14.04 3.45 3.98
CA LEU A 116 12.59 3.62 3.98
C LEU A 116 11.92 2.58 3.08
N GLY A 117 12.43 2.40 1.86
CA GLY A 117 11.99 1.38 0.92
C GLY A 117 12.16 -0.04 1.45
N ALA A 118 13.28 -0.31 2.13
CA ALA A 118 13.56 -1.58 2.78
C ALA A 118 12.57 -1.85 3.93
N ALA A 119 12.43 -0.92 4.88
CA ALA A 119 11.47 -1.07 5.97
C ALA A 119 10.05 -1.33 5.44
N ARG A 120 9.66 -0.62 4.37
CA ARG A 120 8.33 -0.78 3.78
C ARG A 120 8.12 -2.12 3.08
N SER A 121 9.17 -2.71 2.50
CA SER A 121 9.08 -4.01 1.81
C SER A 121 8.76 -5.15 2.79
N PHE A 122 9.26 -5.08 4.03
CA PHE A 122 8.92 -6.03 5.09
C PHE A 122 7.58 -5.72 5.76
N GLU A 123 7.27 -4.44 5.97
CA GLU A 123 6.07 -4.02 6.68
C GLU A 123 4.78 -4.40 5.95
N MET A 124 4.75 -4.21 4.62
CA MET A 124 3.54 -4.41 3.82
C MET A 124 2.98 -5.85 3.90
N PRO A 125 3.75 -6.92 3.58
CA PRO A 125 3.26 -8.30 3.66
C PRO A 125 2.94 -8.70 5.11
N THR A 126 3.75 -8.25 6.06
CA THR A 126 3.55 -8.49 7.50
C THR A 126 2.19 -7.97 7.96
N THR A 127 1.87 -6.72 7.63
CA THR A 127 0.63 -6.06 8.06
C THR A 127 -0.60 -6.65 7.35
N GLN A 128 -0.48 -7.03 6.08
CA GLN A 128 -1.55 -7.72 5.35
C GLN A 128 -1.89 -9.07 5.99
N ALA A 129 -0.88 -9.80 6.46
CA ALA A 129 -1.05 -11.09 7.11
C ALA A 129 -1.57 -11.00 8.56
N MET A 130 -1.62 -9.81 9.17
CA MET A 130 -2.18 -9.60 10.52
C MET A 130 -3.70 -9.44 10.52
N LEU A 131 -4.31 -8.90 9.46
CA LEU A 131 -5.74 -8.63 9.44
C LEU A 131 -6.61 -9.90 9.66
N PRO A 132 -6.31 -11.07 9.04
CA PRO A 132 -7.07 -12.30 9.27
C PRO A 132 -6.95 -12.87 10.68
N SER A 133 -5.88 -12.55 11.42
CA SER A 133 -5.71 -13.06 12.79
C SER A 133 -6.41 -12.20 13.84
N ILE A 134 -6.73 -10.94 13.51
CA ILE A 134 -7.33 -9.94 14.39
C ILE A 134 -8.87 -9.96 14.33
N VAL A 135 -9.45 -10.29 13.18
CA VAL A 135 -10.89 -10.18 12.93
C VAL A 135 -11.52 -11.55 12.64
N PRO A 136 -12.69 -11.88 13.22
CA PRO A 136 -13.45 -13.08 12.87
C PRO A 136 -13.80 -13.15 11.38
N SER A 137 -13.90 -14.36 10.82
CA SER A 137 -14.22 -14.58 9.39
C SER A 137 -15.53 -13.92 8.94
N THR A 138 -16.51 -13.79 9.83
CA THR A 138 -17.80 -13.13 9.58
C THR A 138 -17.68 -11.62 9.33
N LEU A 139 -16.68 -10.97 9.95
CA LEU A 139 -16.44 -9.53 9.85
C LEU A 139 -15.31 -9.19 8.87
N PHE A 140 -14.58 -10.20 8.38
CA PHE A 140 -13.39 -10.02 7.55
C PHE A 140 -13.62 -9.18 6.28
N PRO A 141 -14.67 -9.40 5.45
CA PRO A 141 -14.90 -8.56 4.27
C PRO A 141 -15.13 -7.08 4.61
N ARG A 142 -15.85 -6.80 5.71
CA ARG A 142 -16.08 -5.42 6.19
C ARG A 142 -14.80 -4.79 6.71
N ALA A 143 -13.96 -5.57 7.39
CA ALA A 143 -12.66 -5.14 7.89
C ALA A 143 -11.69 -4.81 6.75
N VAL A 144 -11.63 -5.66 5.72
CA VAL A 144 -10.83 -5.41 4.51
C VAL A 144 -11.31 -4.13 3.83
N ALA A 145 -12.61 -3.99 3.56
CA ALA A 145 -13.17 -2.80 2.93
C ALA A 145 -12.85 -1.52 3.71
N SER A 146 -13.13 -1.50 5.02
CA SER A 146 -12.85 -0.35 5.89
C SER A 146 -11.36 0.00 5.94
N SER A 147 -10.49 -1.02 5.96
CA SER A 147 -9.06 -0.80 5.99
C SER A 147 -8.50 -0.31 4.65
N GLN A 148 -9.08 -0.74 3.52
CA GLN A 148 -8.71 -0.23 2.20
C GLN A 148 -9.17 1.22 1.99
N SER A 149 -10.42 1.55 2.38
CA SER A 149 -10.92 2.93 2.33
C SER A 149 -10.02 3.89 3.11
N ALA A 150 -9.57 3.48 4.29
CA ALA A 150 -8.65 4.26 5.11
C ALA A 150 -7.28 4.47 4.45
N GLN A 151 -6.70 3.43 3.84
CA GLN A 151 -5.44 3.54 3.08
C GLN A 151 -5.59 4.49 1.89
N GLN A 152 -6.73 4.45 1.19
CA GLN A 152 -6.99 5.32 0.07
C GLN A 152 -7.10 6.78 0.52
N LEU A 153 -7.80 7.03 1.62
CA LEU A 153 -7.89 8.37 2.22
C LEU A 153 -6.51 8.88 2.64
N ALA A 154 -5.69 8.06 3.31
CA ALA A 154 -4.32 8.44 3.66
C ALA A 154 -3.48 8.76 2.41
N THR A 155 -3.63 7.98 1.34
CA THR A 155 -2.92 8.21 0.07
C THR A 155 -3.31 9.51 -0.63
N ILE A 156 -4.51 10.03 -0.39
CA ILE A 156 -4.97 11.30 -0.99
C ILE A 156 -4.66 12.47 -0.06
N VAL A 157 -5.01 12.35 1.22
CA VAL A 157 -4.98 13.47 2.18
C VAL A 157 -3.58 13.71 2.72
N ALA A 158 -2.82 12.66 3.00
CA ALA A 158 -1.53 12.81 3.66
C ALA A 158 -0.45 13.48 2.80
N PRO A 159 -0.31 13.23 1.48
CA PRO A 159 0.60 14.01 0.63
C PRO A 159 0.28 15.51 0.61
N ALA A 160 -1.01 15.86 0.54
CA ALA A 160 -1.46 17.25 0.54
C ALA A 160 -1.13 17.94 1.88
N LEU A 161 -1.40 17.25 3.00
CA LEU A 161 -1.00 17.73 4.33
C LEU A 161 0.53 17.83 4.47
N GLY A 162 1.27 16.85 3.96
CA GLY A 162 2.74 16.84 3.98
C GLY A 162 3.33 18.02 3.21
N GLY A 163 2.84 18.29 2.00
CA GLY A 163 3.26 19.44 1.20
C GLY A 163 2.90 20.79 1.85
N LEU A 164 1.69 20.90 2.42
CA LEU A 164 1.26 22.11 3.13
C LEU A 164 2.13 22.37 4.37
N LEU A 165 2.40 21.34 5.17
CA LEU A 165 3.28 21.44 6.33
C LEU A 165 4.72 21.78 5.92
N TYR A 166 5.19 21.25 4.78
CA TYR A 166 6.53 21.55 4.27
C TYR A 166 6.70 23.05 3.94
N ALA A 167 5.63 23.73 3.54
CA ALA A 167 5.68 25.17 3.26
C ALA A 167 6.08 26.02 4.49
N PHE A 168 5.82 25.51 5.71
CA PHE A 168 6.26 26.16 6.95
C PHE A 168 7.68 25.75 7.37
N GLY A 169 8.30 24.82 6.66
CA GLY A 169 9.64 24.27 6.92
C GLY A 169 9.63 22.75 6.99
N SER A 170 10.77 22.14 6.68
CA SER A 170 10.94 20.68 6.64
C SER A 170 10.62 19.99 7.98
N VAL A 171 10.94 20.66 9.10
CA VAL A 171 10.71 20.18 10.47
C VAL A 171 9.22 19.99 10.78
N TRP A 172 8.36 20.86 10.22
CA TRP A 172 6.91 20.79 10.41
C TRP A 172 6.27 19.59 9.71
N VAL A 173 6.99 18.91 8.82
CA VAL A 173 6.58 17.61 8.27
C VAL A 173 7.22 16.48 9.05
N TYR A 174 8.56 16.50 9.16
CA TYR A 174 9.30 15.37 9.72
C TYR A 174 8.95 15.11 11.19
N GLY A 175 8.78 16.16 12.00
CA GLY A 175 8.41 16.04 13.41
C GLY A 175 7.08 15.30 13.62
N PRO A 176 5.96 15.77 13.03
CA PRO A 176 4.69 15.04 13.08
C PRO A 176 4.77 13.63 12.52
N THR A 177 5.55 13.41 11.44
CA THR A 177 5.76 12.06 10.90
C THR A 177 6.41 11.10 11.90
N VAL A 178 7.39 11.56 12.70
CA VAL A 178 7.96 10.76 13.79
C VAL A 178 6.87 10.36 14.78
N VAL A 179 6.04 11.31 15.20
CA VAL A 179 4.95 11.06 16.15
C VAL A 179 3.96 10.04 15.60
N LEU A 180 3.57 10.15 14.33
CA LEU A 180 2.69 9.19 13.66
C LEU A 180 3.27 7.77 13.70
N TYR A 181 4.55 7.60 13.37
CA TYR A 181 5.20 6.29 13.40
C TYR A 181 5.35 5.72 14.82
N LEU A 182 5.65 6.55 15.81
CA LEU A 182 5.70 6.12 17.21
C LEU A 182 4.33 5.66 17.73
N ILE A 183 3.27 6.41 17.42
CA ILE A 183 1.90 6.02 17.78
C ILE A 183 1.54 4.71 17.06
N ALA A 184 1.86 4.57 15.77
CA ALA A 184 1.63 3.33 15.03
C ALA A 184 2.36 2.14 15.66
N CYS A 185 3.62 2.33 16.08
CA CYS A 185 4.43 1.32 16.76
C CYS A 185 3.79 0.87 18.07
N VAL A 186 3.39 1.81 18.93
CA VAL A 186 2.73 1.50 20.21
C VAL A 186 1.41 0.78 19.98
N LEU A 187 0.57 1.25 19.05
CA LEU A 187 -0.70 0.59 18.72
C LEU A 187 -0.47 -0.83 18.19
N THR A 188 0.53 -1.02 17.33
CA THR A 188 0.88 -2.34 16.78
C THR A 188 1.34 -3.28 17.88
N LEU A 189 2.23 -2.86 18.78
CA LEU A 189 2.72 -3.67 19.90
C LEU A 189 1.61 -4.05 20.89
N ASN A 190 0.60 -3.20 21.06
CA ASN A 190 -0.55 -3.47 21.92
C ASN A 190 -1.59 -4.43 21.30
N LEU A 191 -1.42 -4.85 20.05
CA LEU A 191 -2.32 -5.83 19.43
C LEU A 191 -2.19 -7.20 20.10
N PRO A 192 -3.28 -7.98 20.20
CA PRO A 192 -3.24 -9.31 20.78
C PRO A 192 -2.24 -10.20 20.04
N ALA A 193 -1.31 -10.78 20.80
CA ALA A 193 -0.35 -11.74 20.28
C ALA A 193 -1.06 -13.07 19.99
N ARG A 194 -1.64 -13.22 18.80
CA ARG A 194 -2.14 -14.54 18.38
C ARG A 194 -0.97 -15.33 17.81
N GLN A 195 -0.46 -16.27 18.59
CA GLN A 195 0.53 -17.23 18.15
C GLN A 195 -0.10 -18.07 17.03
N THR A 196 0.24 -17.77 15.78
CA THR A 196 0.09 -18.79 14.73
C THR A 196 1.10 -19.87 15.11
N PRO A 197 0.69 -21.14 15.33
CA PRO A 197 1.65 -22.17 15.71
C PRO A 197 2.78 -22.17 14.68
N LEU A 198 4.02 -22.06 15.15
CA LEU A 198 5.27 -22.03 14.36
C LEU A 198 5.54 -23.37 13.64
N ASN A 199 4.50 -24.15 13.38
CA ASN A 199 4.56 -25.48 12.82
C ASN A 199 3.90 -25.49 11.43
N LYS A 200 4.54 -24.80 10.49
CA LYS A 200 4.43 -25.16 9.08
C LYS A 200 5.82 -25.63 8.67
N GLY A 201 5.90 -26.91 8.30
CA GLY A 201 7.14 -27.55 7.86
C GLY A 201 7.89 -26.69 6.85
N LYS A 202 9.21 -26.89 6.77
CA LYS A 202 10.15 -26.14 5.93
C LYS A 202 9.45 -25.67 4.63
N ALA A 203 9.37 -24.36 4.42
CA ALA A 203 8.95 -23.79 3.14
C ALA A 203 9.97 -24.27 2.11
N THR A 204 9.64 -25.37 1.45
CA THR A 204 10.51 -26.07 0.51
C THR A 204 10.00 -25.73 -0.89
N LEU A 205 10.84 -25.88 -1.92
CA LEU A 205 10.40 -25.69 -3.31
C LEU A 205 9.14 -26.53 -3.61
N ASP A 206 8.98 -27.68 -2.98
CA ASP A 206 7.77 -28.50 -3.05
C ASP A 206 6.51 -27.81 -2.52
N SER A 207 6.62 -27.02 -1.46
CA SER A 207 5.50 -26.24 -0.90
C SER A 207 5.08 -25.11 -1.85
N LEU A 208 6.05 -24.48 -2.52
CA LEU A 208 5.78 -23.46 -3.55
C LEU A 208 5.15 -24.10 -4.81
N LEU A 209 5.69 -25.22 -5.27
CA LEU A 209 5.14 -26.00 -6.39
C LEU A 209 3.75 -26.56 -6.08
N ALA A 210 3.47 -26.92 -4.82
CA ALA A 210 2.13 -27.31 -4.38
C ALA A 210 1.13 -26.14 -4.47
N GLY A 211 1.56 -24.92 -4.14
CA GLY A 211 0.75 -23.71 -4.34
C GLY A 211 0.42 -23.45 -5.80
N ILE A 212 1.42 -23.54 -6.69
CA ILE A 212 1.22 -23.40 -8.15
C ILE A 212 0.29 -24.50 -8.68
N ARG A 213 0.46 -25.74 -8.22
CA ARG A 213 -0.41 -26.88 -8.59
C ARG A 213 -1.84 -26.69 -8.10
N PHE A 214 -2.03 -26.16 -6.89
CA PHE A 214 -3.35 -25.83 -6.34
C PHE A 214 -4.04 -24.74 -7.17
N ILE A 215 -3.34 -23.65 -7.49
CA ILE A 215 -3.87 -22.58 -8.35
C ILE A 215 -4.26 -23.17 -9.71
N ARG A 216 -3.39 -23.99 -10.32
CA ARG A 216 -3.66 -24.63 -11.62
C ARG A 216 -4.87 -25.57 -11.60
N SER A 217 -5.16 -26.21 -10.47
CA SER A 217 -6.32 -27.11 -10.32
C SER A 217 -7.67 -26.38 -10.19
N ARG A 218 -7.65 -25.08 -9.86
CA ARG A 218 -8.83 -24.24 -9.59
C ARG A 218 -8.98 -23.19 -10.69
N GLN A 219 -9.71 -23.54 -11.75
CA GLN A 219 -9.96 -22.68 -12.93
C GLN A 219 -10.63 -21.33 -12.56
N ASP A 220 -11.44 -21.31 -11.50
CA ASP A 220 -12.05 -20.11 -10.92
C ASP A 220 -11.01 -19.13 -10.35
N ILE A 221 -10.03 -19.64 -9.61
CA ILE A 221 -8.94 -18.84 -9.05
C ILE A 221 -8.00 -18.34 -10.16
N LEU A 222 -7.66 -19.21 -11.10
CA LEU A 222 -6.85 -18.83 -12.26
C LEU A 222 -7.49 -17.74 -13.10
N GLY A 223 -8.80 -17.85 -13.39
CA GLY A 223 -9.54 -16.85 -14.15
C GLY A 223 -9.61 -15.50 -13.44
N ALA A 224 -9.72 -15.48 -12.11
CA ALA A 224 -9.66 -14.25 -11.33
C ALA A 224 -8.26 -13.61 -11.35
N ILE A 225 -7.19 -14.40 -11.15
CA ILE A 225 -5.81 -13.90 -11.15
C ILE A 225 -5.39 -13.42 -12.55
N SER A 226 -5.76 -14.14 -13.62
CA SER A 226 -5.42 -13.74 -14.99
C SER A 226 -6.13 -12.44 -15.38
N LEU A 227 -7.39 -12.28 -15.01
CA LEU A 227 -8.14 -11.05 -15.24
C LEU A 227 -7.53 -9.86 -14.47
N ASP A 228 -7.15 -10.07 -13.22
CA ASP A 228 -6.46 -9.05 -12.40
C ASP A 228 -5.12 -8.65 -13.02
N LEU A 229 -4.29 -9.63 -13.40
CA LEU A 229 -2.98 -9.37 -14.00
C LEU A 229 -3.12 -8.66 -15.36
N PHE A 230 -4.11 -9.04 -16.17
CA PHE A 230 -4.40 -8.40 -17.44
C PHE A 230 -4.85 -6.94 -17.26
N ALA A 231 -5.72 -6.68 -16.29
CA ALA A 231 -6.16 -5.32 -15.96
C ALA A 231 -5.00 -4.45 -15.46
N VAL A 232 -4.12 -4.98 -14.59
CA VAL A 232 -2.93 -4.28 -14.10
C VAL A 232 -1.92 -4.02 -15.23
N LEU A 233 -1.72 -4.98 -16.12
CA LEU A 233 -0.82 -4.86 -17.27
C LEU A 233 -1.28 -3.76 -18.24
N LEU A 234 -2.58 -3.71 -18.55
CA LEU A 234 -3.19 -2.61 -19.30
C LEU A 234 -3.12 -1.28 -18.54
N GLY A 235 -3.20 -1.31 -17.20
CA GLY A 235 -2.98 -0.14 -16.34
C GLY A 235 -1.58 0.48 -16.50
N GLY A 236 -0.57 -0.30 -16.86
CA GLY A 236 0.78 0.19 -17.15
C GLY A 236 0.85 1.18 -18.32
N ALA A 237 -0.10 1.11 -19.28
CA ALA A 237 -0.21 2.08 -20.37
C ALA A 237 -0.45 3.51 -19.86
N THR A 238 -0.99 3.67 -18.64
CA THR A 238 -1.19 4.99 -18.02
C THR A 238 0.12 5.73 -17.75
N ALA A 239 1.26 5.03 -17.64
CA ALA A 239 2.57 5.65 -17.46
C ALA A 239 3.06 6.42 -18.71
N LEU A 240 2.56 6.06 -19.90
CA LEU A 240 2.89 6.73 -21.17
C LEU A 240 1.97 7.91 -21.49
N LEU A 241 0.91 8.13 -20.70
CA LEU A 241 -0.07 9.22 -20.92
C LEU A 241 0.56 10.61 -21.08
N PRO A 242 1.66 10.98 -20.39
CA PRO A 242 2.29 12.28 -20.61
C PRO A 242 2.83 12.47 -22.04
N VAL A 243 3.42 11.41 -22.63
CA VAL A 243 3.92 11.40 -24.00
C VAL A 243 2.74 11.48 -24.98
N PHE A 244 1.66 10.72 -24.73
CA PHE A 244 0.46 10.79 -25.54
C PHE A 244 -0.22 12.16 -25.49
N ALA A 245 -0.34 12.79 -24.32
CA ALA A 245 -1.02 14.08 -24.19
C ALA A 245 -0.21 15.25 -24.79
N LYS A 246 1.12 15.21 -24.65
CA LYS A 246 2.02 16.28 -25.11
C LYS A 246 2.41 16.13 -26.58
N ASP A 247 2.85 14.93 -26.98
CA ASP A 247 3.54 14.72 -28.26
C ASP A 247 2.62 14.14 -29.34
N ILE A 248 1.51 13.47 -28.97
CA ILE A 248 0.57 12.85 -29.92
C ILE A 248 -0.73 13.63 -30.04
N LEU A 249 -1.40 13.90 -28.92
CA LEU A 249 -2.70 14.56 -28.86
C LEU A 249 -2.59 16.09 -28.85
N LEU A 250 -1.40 16.65 -28.63
CA LEU A 250 -1.14 18.10 -28.58
C LEU A 250 -2.08 18.88 -27.63
N THR A 251 -2.61 18.21 -26.59
CA THR A 251 -3.62 18.78 -25.67
C THR A 251 -3.00 19.39 -24.41
N GLY A 252 -1.69 19.23 -24.22
CA GLY A 252 -0.94 19.80 -23.10
C GLY A 252 -1.40 19.29 -21.73
N ALA A 253 -1.24 20.11 -20.69
CA ALA A 253 -1.52 19.73 -19.30
C ALA A 253 -3.00 19.46 -19.01
N TRP A 254 -3.92 20.15 -19.69
CA TRP A 254 -5.37 19.96 -19.55
C TRP A 254 -5.82 18.59 -20.07
N GLY A 255 -5.38 18.21 -21.27
CA GLY A 255 -5.65 16.89 -21.83
C GLY A 255 -5.08 15.77 -20.97
N LEU A 256 -3.85 15.93 -20.46
CA LEU A 256 -3.25 14.99 -19.52
C LEU A 256 -4.11 14.80 -18.26
N GLY A 257 -4.67 15.89 -17.71
CA GLY A 257 -5.57 15.85 -16.56
C GLY A 257 -6.85 15.05 -16.84
N LEU A 258 -7.46 15.25 -18.01
CA LEU A 258 -8.63 14.48 -18.46
C LEU A 258 -8.28 13.00 -18.67
N LEU A 259 -7.17 12.70 -19.35
CA LEU A 259 -6.72 11.33 -19.57
C LEU A 259 -6.40 10.60 -18.26
N ARG A 260 -5.79 11.28 -17.27
CA ARG A 260 -5.57 10.70 -15.94
C ARG A 260 -6.84 10.49 -15.12
N SER A 261 -7.89 11.27 -15.39
CA SER A 261 -9.16 11.17 -14.69
C SER A 261 -10.06 10.08 -15.25
N ALA A 262 -9.88 9.69 -16.52
CA ALA A 262 -10.71 8.70 -17.20
C ALA A 262 -10.81 7.34 -16.47
N PRO A 263 -9.72 6.73 -15.92
CA PRO A 263 -9.84 5.48 -15.16
C PRO A 263 -10.70 5.62 -13.90
N ALA A 264 -10.61 6.76 -13.21
CA ALA A 264 -11.40 7.02 -12.00
C ALA A 264 -12.90 7.17 -12.32
N VAL A 265 -13.23 7.85 -13.43
CA VAL A 265 -14.62 7.95 -13.92
C VAL A 265 -15.15 6.57 -14.32
N GLY A 266 -14.37 5.78 -15.06
CA GLY A 266 -14.74 4.40 -15.40
C GLY A 266 -14.99 3.53 -14.16
N ALA A 267 -14.12 3.62 -13.15
CA ALA A 267 -14.29 2.91 -11.89
C ALA A 267 -15.56 3.35 -11.13
N LEU A 268 -15.87 4.65 -11.12
CA LEU A 268 -17.09 5.18 -10.50
C LEU A 268 -18.34 4.64 -11.20
N LEU A 269 -18.38 4.72 -12.54
CA LEU A 269 -19.49 4.22 -13.36
C LEU A 269 -19.70 2.72 -13.14
N MET A 270 -18.62 1.94 -13.12
CA MET A 270 -18.69 0.50 -12.85
C MET A 270 -19.12 0.19 -11.42
N SER A 271 -18.67 0.95 -10.43
CA SER A 271 -19.11 0.79 -9.04
C SER A 271 -20.61 1.07 -8.90
N LEU A 272 -21.11 2.11 -9.56
CA LEU A 272 -22.54 2.44 -9.58
C LEU A 272 -23.35 1.37 -10.32
N TRP A 273 -22.82 0.84 -11.41
CA TRP A 273 -23.44 -0.23 -12.17
C TRP A 273 -23.52 -1.53 -11.37
N LEU A 274 -22.43 -1.96 -10.72
CA LEU A 274 -22.41 -3.15 -9.86
C LEU A 274 -23.26 -3.00 -8.60
N ALA A 275 -23.42 -1.78 -8.08
CA ALA A 275 -24.35 -1.49 -6.99
C ALA A 275 -25.82 -1.69 -7.40
N ARG A 276 -26.14 -1.45 -8.69
CA ARG A 276 -27.49 -1.66 -9.25
C ARG A 276 -27.71 -3.09 -9.75
N PHE A 277 -26.66 -3.74 -10.24
CA PHE A 277 -26.67 -5.10 -10.75
C PHE A 277 -25.76 -5.97 -9.89
N SER A 278 -26.26 -6.41 -8.72
CA SER A 278 -25.46 -7.24 -7.82
C SER A 278 -25.07 -8.53 -8.51
N VAL A 279 -23.77 -8.81 -8.60
CA VAL A 279 -23.25 -10.09 -9.10
C VAL A 279 -23.71 -11.18 -8.14
N GLY A 280 -24.73 -11.93 -8.54
CA GLY A 280 -25.34 -12.98 -7.74
C GLY A 280 -24.35 -14.11 -7.42
N ARG A 281 -24.40 -14.61 -6.19
CA ARG A 281 -23.71 -15.80 -5.68
C ARG A 281 -24.16 -17.09 -6.39
N ARG A 282 -23.84 -17.29 -7.68
CA ARG A 282 -23.86 -18.62 -8.31
C ARG A 282 -22.68 -18.74 -9.27
N GLY A 283 -21.65 -19.42 -8.79
CA GLY A 283 -20.50 -19.80 -9.60
C GLY A 283 -20.93 -20.67 -10.79
N GLY A 284 -20.35 -20.41 -11.94
CA GLY A 284 -20.41 -21.31 -13.11
C GLY A 284 -20.79 -20.64 -14.43
N LEU A 285 -21.75 -19.71 -14.46
CA LEU A 285 -22.35 -19.27 -15.74
C LEU A 285 -22.21 -17.77 -16.09
N SER A 286 -21.64 -16.93 -15.22
CA SER A 286 -21.47 -15.49 -15.54
C SER A 286 -20.12 -15.12 -16.18
N TYR A 287 -19.16 -16.04 -16.28
CA TYR A 287 -17.87 -15.75 -16.92
C TYR A 287 -17.98 -15.48 -18.42
N THR A 288 -18.97 -16.07 -19.10
CA THR A 288 -19.19 -15.89 -20.55
C THR A 288 -19.81 -14.53 -20.91
N HIS A 289 -20.51 -13.89 -19.97
CA HIS A 289 -21.04 -12.54 -20.17
C HIS A 289 -20.02 -11.45 -19.82
N LEU A 290 -19.13 -11.71 -18.85
CA LEU A 290 -18.04 -10.80 -18.51
C LEU A 290 -16.91 -10.79 -19.55
N THR A 291 -16.59 -11.92 -20.19
CA THR A 291 -15.64 -11.93 -21.32
C THR A 291 -16.22 -11.23 -22.55
N ARG A 292 -17.53 -11.29 -22.78
CA ARG A 292 -18.20 -10.53 -23.84
C ARG A 292 -18.27 -9.02 -23.57
N ALA A 293 -18.33 -8.60 -22.30
CA ALA A 293 -18.27 -7.18 -21.94
C ALA A 293 -16.83 -6.61 -21.93
N ALA A 294 -15.85 -7.41 -21.52
CA ALA A 294 -14.44 -7.03 -21.53
C ALA A 294 -13.83 -7.01 -22.95
N GLY A 295 -14.31 -7.84 -23.87
CA GLY A 295 -13.88 -7.85 -25.27
C GLY A 295 -14.39 -6.67 -26.12
N VAL A 296 -15.19 -5.77 -25.56
CA VAL A 296 -15.71 -4.57 -26.25
C VAL A 296 -15.02 -3.29 -25.76
N LEU A 297 -14.11 -3.37 -24.78
CA LEU A 297 -13.46 -2.20 -24.17
C LEU A 297 -11.93 -2.34 -24.03
N VAL A 298 -11.29 -3.07 -24.95
CA VAL A 298 -9.88 -2.86 -25.33
C VAL A 298 -9.88 -2.27 -26.73
#